data_AF-A0AAU6T7L7-F1
#
_entry.id   AF-A0AAU6T7L7-F1
#
_cell.length_a   1.000
_cell.length_b   1.000
_cell.length_c   1.000
_cell.angle_alpha   90.00
_cell.angle_beta   90.00
_cell.angle_gamma   90.00
#
_symmetry.space_group_name_H-M   'P 1'
#
loop_
_entity.id
_entity.type
_entity.pdbx_description
1 polymer ?
#
loop_
_entity_poly.entity_id
_entity_poly.type
_entity_poly.pdbx_seq_one_letter_code
_entity_poly.pdbx_strand_id
1 'polypeptide(L)'
;MKPAILLLLSLPFCTQAAERELWLVELEHNDGLRLQFQGAELELGSARLEGIRQISDLRPGMRLAIWSRDGVAEQIALVPPRQPDGWRRAQAPLIAQGAGTLSMAGLGEVAFDHHTRWLNGGPGDLQPGRELVLTRDEAGSLQEILVVNPEDEITE
;
A
#
# COMPACT_ATOMS: atom_id res chain seq x y z
N MET A 1 10.99 39.69 -49.00
CA MET A 1 11.01 38.25 -48.62
C MET A 1 11.53 38.17 -47.20
N LYS A 2 10.75 37.60 -46.28
CA LYS A 2 11.04 37.56 -44.83
C LYS A 2 11.36 36.10 -44.47
N PRO A 3 12.58 35.74 -44.07
CA PRO A 3 12.78 34.43 -43.46
C PRO A 3 12.36 34.50 -41.99
N ALA A 4 11.32 33.74 -41.66
CA ALA A 4 10.93 33.45 -40.28
C ALA A 4 11.98 32.51 -39.67
N ILE A 5 12.54 32.90 -38.53
CA ILE A 5 13.37 32.02 -37.69
C ILE A 5 12.41 31.25 -36.80
N LEU A 6 12.36 29.94 -37.00
CA LEU A 6 11.59 28.99 -36.18
C LEU A 6 12.49 28.45 -35.05
N LEU A 7 11.96 28.52 -33.83
CA LEU A 7 12.51 28.03 -32.57
C LEU A 7 12.86 26.53 -32.58
N LEU A 8 13.82 26.14 -31.73
CA LEU A 8 13.81 24.84 -31.03
C LEU A 8 14.33 25.03 -29.59
N LEU A 9 13.40 25.30 -28.67
CA LEU A 9 13.61 25.19 -27.22
C LEU A 9 13.52 23.70 -26.86
N SER A 10 14.66 23.04 -26.68
CA SER A 10 14.72 21.68 -26.14
C SER A 10 14.61 21.75 -24.61
N LEU A 11 13.40 21.59 -24.08
CA LEU A 11 13.18 21.30 -22.65
C LEU A 11 13.56 19.84 -22.39
N PRO A 12 14.51 19.54 -21.49
CA PRO A 12 14.74 18.17 -21.07
C PRO A 12 13.55 17.75 -20.19
N PHE A 13 12.67 16.91 -20.73
CA PHE A 13 11.73 16.14 -19.91
C PHE A 13 12.54 15.13 -19.10
N CYS A 14 13.03 15.53 -17.94
CA CYS A 14 13.43 14.59 -16.89
C CYS A 14 12.14 14.05 -16.27
N THR A 15 11.52 13.05 -16.90
CA THR A 15 10.57 12.18 -16.20
C THR A 15 11.39 11.37 -15.20
N GLN A 16 11.48 11.85 -13.95
CA GLN A 16 11.98 11.03 -12.86
C GLN A 16 11.04 9.84 -12.77
N ALA A 17 11.51 8.65 -13.13
CA ALA A 17 10.72 7.44 -13.01
C ALA A 17 10.35 7.30 -11.53
N ALA A 18 9.06 7.37 -11.20
CA ALA A 18 8.57 7.16 -9.84
C ALA A 18 9.13 5.83 -9.33
N GLU A 19 9.63 5.76 -8.10
CA GLU A 19 10.18 4.50 -7.58
C GLU A 19 9.07 3.45 -7.43
N ARG A 20 9.41 2.15 -7.48
CA ARG A 20 8.41 1.11 -7.21
C ARG A 20 8.02 1.18 -5.75
N GLU A 21 6.73 1.17 -5.49
CA GLU A 21 6.19 1.11 -4.14
C GLU A 21 5.85 -0.33 -3.78
N LEU A 22 6.16 -0.74 -2.55
CA LEU A 22 5.76 -2.04 -2.02
C LEU A 22 4.51 -1.92 -1.16
N TRP A 23 3.49 -2.71 -1.48
CA TRP A 23 2.22 -2.82 -0.77
C TRP A 23 2.12 -4.22 -0.17
N LEU A 24 1.87 -4.30 1.14
CA LEU A 24 1.74 -5.55 1.90
C LEU A 24 0.33 -5.63 2.49
N VAL A 25 -0.62 -6.11 1.70
CA VAL A 25 -2.05 -5.86 1.95
C VAL A 25 -2.87 -7.14 1.83
N GLU A 26 -3.98 -7.19 2.56
CA GLU A 26 -5.00 -8.21 2.31
C GLU A 26 -5.90 -7.77 1.17
N LEU A 27 -6.07 -8.62 0.16
CA LEU A 27 -6.99 -8.38 -0.94
C LEU A 27 -8.43 -8.39 -0.42
N GLU A 28 -9.13 -7.29 -0.60
CA GLU A 28 -10.55 -7.15 -0.24
C GLU A 28 -11.43 -7.55 -1.43
N HIS A 29 -11.12 -7.01 -2.62
CA HIS A 29 -11.87 -7.32 -3.84
C HIS A 29 -10.97 -7.32 -5.08
N ASN A 30 -11.34 -8.12 -6.07
CA ASN A 30 -10.70 -8.17 -7.37
C ASN A 30 -11.77 -8.36 -8.45
N ASP A 31 -11.95 -7.35 -9.29
CA ASP A 31 -12.92 -7.36 -10.40
C ASP A 31 -12.29 -7.79 -11.75
N GLY A 32 -11.01 -8.13 -11.75
CA GLY A 32 -10.22 -8.48 -12.94
C GLY A 32 -9.56 -7.29 -13.63
N LEU A 33 -9.83 -6.06 -13.19
CA LEU A 33 -9.19 -4.82 -13.67
C LEU A 33 -8.49 -4.08 -12.52
N ARG A 34 -9.08 -4.12 -11.32
CA ARG A 34 -8.65 -3.41 -10.13
C ARG A 34 -8.61 -4.34 -8.93
N LEU A 35 -7.65 -4.08 -8.07
CA LEU A 35 -7.47 -4.73 -6.78
C LEU A 35 -7.81 -3.72 -5.70
N GLN A 36 -8.78 -4.06 -4.86
CA GLN A 36 -9.19 -3.23 -3.75
C GLN A 36 -8.65 -3.81 -2.44
N PHE A 37 -8.27 -2.89 -1.58
CA PHE A 37 -7.72 -3.14 -0.26
C PHE A 37 -8.37 -2.12 0.66
N GLN A 38 -8.48 -2.42 1.95
CA GLN A 38 -9.02 -1.53 2.98
C GLN A 38 -8.76 -0.02 2.73
N GLY A 39 -9.69 0.69 2.08
CA GLY A 39 -9.60 2.12 1.73
C GLY A 39 -8.63 2.53 0.61
N ALA A 40 -8.12 1.62 -0.21
CA ALA A 40 -7.21 1.90 -1.33
C ALA A 40 -7.42 0.94 -2.52
N GLU A 41 -6.94 1.32 -3.70
CA GLU A 41 -7.08 0.52 -4.92
C GLU A 41 -5.82 0.61 -5.79
N LEU A 42 -5.51 -0.47 -6.49
CA LEU A 42 -4.49 -0.51 -7.53
C LEU A 42 -5.09 -1.06 -8.83
N GLU A 43 -4.69 -0.50 -9.96
CA GLU A 43 -4.98 -1.13 -11.26
C GLU A 43 -4.12 -2.38 -11.42
N LEU A 44 -4.73 -3.47 -11.89
CA LEU A 44 -4.05 -4.75 -12.04
C LEU A 44 -3.00 -4.74 -13.17
N GLY A 45 -3.29 -4.00 -14.25
CA GLY A 45 -2.42 -3.86 -15.41
C GLY A 45 -2.00 -5.21 -16.01
N SER A 46 -0.70 -5.36 -16.29
CA SER A 46 -0.08 -6.60 -16.77
C SER A 46 0.86 -7.21 -15.73
N ALA A 47 0.49 -7.11 -14.45
CA ALA A 47 1.33 -7.52 -13.33
C ALA A 47 1.86 -8.94 -13.49
N ARG A 48 3.16 -9.13 -13.23
CA ARG A 48 3.77 -10.46 -13.15
C ARG A 48 3.30 -11.16 -11.88
N LEU A 49 2.76 -12.36 -12.01
CA LEU A 49 2.36 -13.19 -10.88
C LEU A 49 3.48 -14.13 -10.44
N GLU A 50 3.71 -14.22 -9.12
CA GLU A 50 4.67 -15.15 -8.52
C GLU A 50 4.01 -15.99 -7.43
N GLY A 51 4.10 -17.31 -7.56
CA GLY A 51 3.38 -18.25 -6.67
C GLY A 51 1.86 -18.30 -6.90
N ILE A 52 1.33 -17.53 -7.85
CA ILE A 52 -0.07 -17.49 -8.28
C ILE A 52 -0.09 -17.83 -9.78
N ARG A 53 -1.02 -18.69 -10.22
CA ARG A 53 -0.98 -19.22 -11.60
C ARG A 53 -1.63 -18.26 -12.60
N GLN A 54 -2.71 -17.61 -12.21
CA GLN A 54 -3.51 -16.74 -13.06
C GLN A 54 -4.28 -15.72 -12.20
N ILE A 55 -4.68 -14.61 -12.81
CA ILE A 55 -5.37 -13.50 -12.14
C ILE A 55 -6.64 -13.96 -11.42
N SER A 56 -7.41 -14.88 -12.01
CA SER A 56 -8.65 -15.41 -11.42
C SER A 56 -8.41 -16.23 -10.15
N ASP A 57 -7.16 -16.58 -9.83
CA ASP A 57 -6.81 -17.26 -8.59
C ASP A 57 -6.61 -16.28 -7.42
N LEU A 58 -6.56 -14.96 -7.68
CA LEU A 58 -6.54 -13.93 -6.65
C LEU A 58 -7.93 -13.81 -6.01
N ARG A 59 -8.02 -14.14 -4.72
CA ARG A 59 -9.26 -14.20 -3.96
C ARG A 59 -9.23 -13.22 -2.77
N PRO A 60 -10.39 -12.68 -2.37
CA PRO A 60 -10.51 -11.95 -1.11
C PRO A 60 -9.91 -12.75 0.07
N GLY A 61 -9.26 -12.05 0.99
CA GLY A 61 -8.56 -12.63 2.15
C GLY A 61 -7.11 -13.03 1.90
N MET A 62 -6.61 -12.97 0.65
CA MET A 62 -5.20 -13.28 0.36
C MET A 62 -4.28 -12.13 0.79
N ARG A 63 -3.24 -12.44 1.56
CA ARG A 63 -2.15 -11.49 1.88
C ARG A 63 -1.15 -11.44 0.73
N LEU A 64 -1.04 -10.28 0.10
CA LEU A 64 -0.26 -10.06 -1.11
C LEU A 64 0.87 -9.04 -0.89
N ALA A 65 2.03 -9.34 -1.48
CA ALA A 65 3.11 -8.39 -1.71
C ALA A 65 2.98 -7.88 -3.15
N ILE A 66 2.67 -6.61 -3.29
CA ILE A 66 2.41 -5.97 -4.58
C ILE A 66 3.44 -4.86 -4.76
N TRP A 67 4.23 -4.97 -5.82
CA TRP A 67 5.06 -3.86 -6.26
C TRP A 67 4.30 -3.09 -7.32
N SER A 68 4.02 -1.83 -7.05
CA SER A 68 3.28 -0.94 -7.93
C SER A 68 4.12 0.26 -8.35
N ARG A 69 3.67 0.91 -9.42
CA ARG A 69 4.17 2.21 -9.86
C ARG A 69 3.01 3.01 -10.40
N ASP A 70 2.88 4.26 -9.98
CA ASP A 70 1.84 5.18 -10.45
C ASP A 70 0.42 4.60 -10.33
N GLY A 71 0.15 3.84 -9.25
CA GLY A 71 -1.15 3.20 -8.99
C GLY A 71 -1.40 1.90 -9.78
N VAL A 72 -0.43 1.41 -10.56
CA VAL A 72 -0.55 0.18 -11.35
C VAL A 72 0.35 -0.91 -10.78
N ALA A 73 -0.17 -2.12 -10.61
CA ALA A 73 0.60 -3.28 -10.18
C ALA A 73 1.57 -3.74 -11.29
N GLU A 74 2.85 -3.89 -10.94
CA GLU A 74 3.88 -4.46 -11.83
C GLU A 74 4.19 -5.93 -11.47
N GLN A 75 4.09 -6.28 -10.19
CA GLN A 75 4.34 -7.65 -9.69
C GLN A 75 3.48 -7.94 -8.46
N ILE A 76 2.94 -9.15 -8.40
CA ILE A 76 2.10 -9.63 -7.29
C ILE A 76 2.62 -11.00 -6.85
N ALA A 77 2.88 -11.13 -5.55
CA ALA A 77 3.30 -12.37 -4.92
C ALA A 77 2.53 -12.62 -3.62
N LEU A 78 2.54 -13.86 -3.13
CA LEU A 78 2.08 -14.18 -1.77
C LEU A 78 3.08 -13.63 -0.75
N VAL A 79 2.59 -13.00 0.33
CA VAL A 79 3.46 -12.47 1.38
C VAL A 79 4.12 -13.63 2.14
N PRO A 80 5.46 -13.68 2.22
CA PRO A 80 6.14 -14.63 3.08
C PRO A 80 6.00 -14.24 4.57
N PRO A 81 6.16 -15.16 5.53
CA PRO A 81 6.00 -14.89 6.96
C PRO A 81 6.96 -13.81 7.51
N ARG A 82 8.06 -13.52 6.80
CA ARG A 82 8.94 -12.37 7.06
C ARG A 82 8.64 -11.28 6.04
N GLN A 83 8.06 -10.18 6.49
CA GLN A 83 7.67 -9.08 5.59
C GLN A 83 8.90 -8.25 5.18
N PRO A 84 8.98 -7.76 3.93
CA PRO A 84 10.07 -6.89 3.48
C PRO A 84 10.01 -5.49 4.10
N ASP A 85 11.16 -4.86 4.28
CA ASP A 85 11.26 -3.43 4.64
C ASP A 85 10.91 -2.53 3.43
N GLY A 86 10.74 -1.23 3.68
CA GLY A 86 10.53 -0.25 2.60
C GLY A 86 9.14 -0.26 1.96
N TRP A 87 8.13 -0.81 2.65
CA TRP A 87 6.74 -0.75 2.21
C TRP A 87 6.18 0.68 2.27
N ARG A 88 5.30 0.98 1.32
CA ARG A 88 4.49 2.19 1.23
C ARG A 88 3.16 2.04 1.97
N ARG A 89 2.54 0.87 1.84
CA ARG A 89 1.31 0.50 2.54
C ARG A 89 1.44 -0.89 3.12
N ALA A 90 1.03 -1.10 4.36
CA ALA A 90 1.05 -2.42 4.97
C ALA A 90 -0.12 -2.63 5.93
N GLN A 91 -0.69 -3.83 5.90
CA GLN A 91 -1.73 -4.28 6.82
C GLN A 91 -1.18 -5.37 7.74
N ALA A 92 -1.32 -5.18 9.04
CA ALA A 92 -0.86 -6.14 10.04
C ALA A 92 -1.61 -6.01 11.38
N PRO A 93 -1.63 -7.09 12.19
CA PRO A 93 -2.11 -7.02 13.56
C PRO A 93 -1.18 -6.20 14.46
N LEU A 94 -1.77 -5.38 15.32
CA LEU A 94 -1.08 -4.70 16.42
C LEU A 94 -0.66 -5.73 17.48
N ILE A 95 0.61 -5.72 17.89
CA ILE A 95 1.10 -6.50 19.03
C ILE A 95 0.96 -5.69 20.32
N ALA A 96 1.45 -4.45 20.31
CA ALA A 96 1.43 -3.56 21.47
C ALA A 96 1.55 -2.08 21.04
N GLN A 97 1.03 -1.19 21.87
CA GLN A 97 1.15 0.25 21.70
C GLN A 97 2.10 0.82 22.77
N GLY A 98 3.06 1.64 22.33
CA GLY A 98 3.94 2.43 23.17
C GLY A 98 3.66 3.93 23.05
N ALA A 99 4.50 4.74 23.71
CA ALA A 99 4.45 6.19 23.57
C ALA A 99 5.01 6.60 22.20
N GLY A 100 4.11 6.88 21.24
CA GLY A 100 4.47 7.28 19.87
C GLY A 100 5.02 6.14 19.01
N THR A 101 4.81 4.89 19.41
CA THR A 101 5.23 3.70 18.64
C THR A 101 4.16 2.61 18.64
N LEU A 102 4.07 1.88 17.54
CA LEU A 102 3.26 0.67 17.37
C LEU A 102 4.18 -0.51 17.11
N SER A 103 4.06 -1.58 17.90
CA SER A 103 4.70 -2.86 17.60
C SER A 103 3.74 -3.68 16.73
N MET A 104 4.13 -4.00 15.51
CA MET A 104 3.28 -4.61 14.49
C MET A 104 3.79 -5.99 14.10
N ALA A 105 2.88 -6.95 13.97
CA ALA A 105 3.24 -8.31 13.61
C ALA A 105 3.84 -8.38 12.18
N GLY A 106 5.08 -8.86 12.09
CA GLY A 106 5.82 -8.96 10.82
C GLY A 106 6.40 -7.64 10.30
N LEU A 107 5.93 -6.47 10.77
CA LEU A 107 6.41 -5.15 10.36
C LEU A 107 7.39 -4.49 11.36
N GLY A 108 7.50 -5.03 12.58
CA GLY A 108 8.37 -4.48 13.62
C GLY A 108 7.80 -3.22 14.28
N GLU A 109 8.67 -2.36 14.79
CA GLU A 109 8.25 -1.10 15.41
C GLU A 109 8.05 0.00 14.37
N VAL A 110 6.92 0.70 14.46
CA VAL A 110 6.57 1.82 13.60
C VAL A 110 6.30 3.04 14.48
N ALA A 111 7.06 4.10 14.26
CA ALA A 111 6.85 5.39 14.93
C ALA A 111 5.67 6.14 14.31
N PHE A 112 4.92 6.85 15.15
CA PHE A 112 3.85 7.76 14.73
C PHE A 112 3.87 9.01 15.62
N ASP A 113 3.35 10.11 15.11
CA ASP A 113 3.32 11.37 15.83
C ASP A 113 1.96 12.08 15.65
N HIS A 114 1.89 13.32 16.12
CA HIS A 114 0.69 14.15 16.04
C HIS A 114 0.29 14.57 14.62
N HIS A 115 1.15 14.40 13.62
CA HIS A 115 0.83 14.59 12.21
C HIS A 115 0.30 13.32 11.56
N THR A 116 0.46 12.15 12.19
CA THR A 116 -0.12 10.91 11.71
C THR A 116 -1.66 10.96 11.82
N ARG A 117 -2.31 10.83 10.67
CA ARG A 117 -3.76 10.87 10.55
C ARG A 117 -4.37 9.52 10.90
N TRP A 118 -5.40 9.54 11.74
CA TRP A 118 -6.17 8.35 12.12
C TRP A 118 -7.46 8.27 11.31
N LEU A 119 -7.76 7.07 10.81
CA LEU A 119 -8.97 6.77 10.06
C LEU A 119 -9.73 5.64 10.78
N ASN A 120 -11.05 5.74 10.84
CA ASN A 120 -11.96 4.78 11.49
C ASN A 120 -11.63 4.47 12.96
N GLY A 121 -11.04 5.44 13.67
CA GLY A 121 -10.71 5.31 15.08
C GLY A 121 -9.57 6.24 15.49
N GLY A 122 -8.94 5.94 16.61
CA GLY A 122 -7.77 6.65 17.11
C GLY A 122 -6.95 5.80 18.09
N PRO A 123 -5.95 6.41 18.76
CA PRO A 123 -5.09 5.71 19.71
C PRO A 123 -5.85 5.03 20.86
N GLY A 124 -7.03 5.52 21.24
CA GLY A 124 -7.85 4.95 22.31
C GLY A 124 -8.56 3.65 21.93
N ASP A 125 -8.66 3.34 20.63
CA ASP A 125 -9.32 2.14 20.10
C ASP A 125 -8.34 0.98 19.91
N LEU A 126 -7.05 1.21 20.21
CA LEU A 126 -6.00 0.24 20.00
C LEU A 126 -6.00 -0.84 21.08
N GLN A 127 -6.05 -2.09 20.61
CA GLN A 127 -6.00 -3.29 21.43
C GLN A 127 -5.05 -4.28 20.74
N PRO A 128 -4.26 -5.08 21.49
CA PRO A 128 -3.51 -6.18 20.90
C PRO A 128 -4.41 -7.07 20.03
N GLY A 129 -3.92 -7.42 18.84
CA GLY A 129 -4.64 -8.18 17.83
C GLY A 129 -5.48 -7.34 16.87
N ARG A 130 -5.65 -6.03 17.09
CA ARG A 130 -6.40 -5.17 16.17
C ARG A 130 -5.66 -5.06 14.83
N GLU A 131 -6.35 -5.34 13.73
CA GLU A 131 -5.83 -5.12 12.38
C GLU A 131 -5.75 -3.61 12.08
N LEU A 132 -4.57 -3.18 11.65
CA LEU A 132 -4.31 -1.82 11.23
C LEU A 132 -3.76 -1.82 9.79
N VAL A 133 -4.12 -0.78 9.04
CA VAL A 133 -3.48 -0.48 7.76
C VAL A 133 -2.68 0.80 7.90
N LEU A 134 -1.39 0.71 7.60
CA LEU A 134 -0.42 1.78 7.75
C LEU A 134 -0.03 2.30 6.37
N THR A 135 0.06 3.63 6.22
CA THR A 135 0.54 4.27 4.99
C THR A 135 1.68 5.21 5.30
N ARG A 136 2.78 5.05 4.56
CA ARG A 136 3.96 5.92 4.61
C ARG A 136 3.96 6.89 3.43
N ASP A 137 4.78 7.91 3.53
CA ASP A 137 5.11 8.78 2.39
C ASP A 137 6.36 8.32 1.65
N GLU A 138 6.83 9.15 0.71
CA GLU A 138 7.99 8.86 -0.13
C GLU A 138 9.30 8.87 0.68
N ALA A 139 9.32 9.61 1.80
CA ALA A 139 10.44 9.61 2.73
C ALA A 139 10.39 8.42 3.71
N GLY A 140 9.33 7.62 3.69
CA GLY A 140 9.12 6.48 4.59
C GLY A 140 8.50 6.86 5.94
N SER A 141 8.09 8.11 6.14
CA SER A 141 7.43 8.58 7.36
C SER A 141 5.95 8.15 7.37
N LEU A 142 5.45 7.72 8.53
CA LEU A 142 4.06 7.27 8.66
C LEU A 142 3.09 8.46 8.58
N GLN A 143 2.24 8.46 7.55
CA GLN A 143 1.22 9.48 7.36
C GLN A 143 -0.15 9.06 7.91
N GLU A 144 -0.54 7.80 7.75
CA GLU A 144 -1.89 7.36 8.07
C GLU A 144 -1.93 6.02 8.78
N ILE A 145 -2.86 5.91 9.73
CA ILE A 145 -3.26 4.67 10.40
C ILE A 145 -4.76 4.52 10.24
N LEU A 146 -5.18 3.47 9.54
CA LEU A 146 -6.56 3.04 9.45
C LEU A 146 -6.77 1.89 10.44
N VAL A 147 -7.74 2.07 11.35
CA VAL A 147 -8.21 1.00 12.23
C VAL A 147 -9.25 0.20 11.47
N VAL A 148 -8.96 -1.07 11.13
CA VAL A 148 -9.90 -1.89 10.36
C VAL A 148 -11.12 -2.17 11.24
N ASN A 149 -12.31 -1.94 10.69
CA ASN A 149 -13.55 -2.22 11.40
C ASN A 149 -13.87 -3.72 11.30
N PRO A 150 -14.08 -4.42 12.43
CA PRO A 150 -14.39 -5.84 12.42
C PRO A 150 -15.80 -6.14 11.87
N GLU A 151 -16.69 -5.14 11.79
CA GLU A 151 -18.05 -5.32 11.27
C GLU A 151 -18.10 -5.31 9.73
N ASP A 152 -17.06 -4.82 9.05
CA ASP A 152 -16.96 -4.79 7.59
C ASP A 152 -16.55 -6.18 7.01
N GLU A 153 -16.14 -7.13 7.85
CA GLU A 153 -15.86 -8.53 7.44
C GLU A 153 -17.14 -9.37 7.22
N ILE A 154 -18.33 -8.86 7.56
CA ILE A 154 -19.60 -9.59 7.43
C ILE A 154 -20.43 -8.98 6.30
N THR A 155 -20.12 -9.33 5.06
CA THR A 155 -21.11 -9.27 3.97
C THR A 155 -21.12 -10.63 3.25
N GLU A 156 -22.33 -11.19 3.17
CA GLU A 156 -22.72 -12.59 2.85
C GLU A 156 -22.11 -13.21 1.59
#